data_AF-A0A1F7RRX5-F1
#
_entry.id   AF-A0A1F7RRX5-F1
#
_cell.length_a   1.000
_cell.length_b   1.000
_cell.length_c   1.000
_cell.angle_alpha   90.00
_cell.angle_beta   90.00
_cell.angle_gamma   90.00
#
_symmetry.space_group_name_H-M   'P 1'
#
loop_
_entity.id
_entity.type
_entity.pdbx_description
1 polymer ?
#
loop_
_entity_poly.entity_id
_entity_poly.type
_entity_poly.pdbx_seq_one_letter_code
_entity_poly.pdbx_strand_id
1 'polypeptide(L)'
;MPKAMIISVGGTPAPIVKSIREYKPEFISFLASQDTCDLVASIKKEVVSHGLNIKSETTLADDINDLVHCHEKAEEAVERVITKGYRKEDIIVDYTGGTKNMSVSLALASISYGFSFSYVGGKERTKNGVGIVVNGQEEIYPSVNPWDFLAIEERKKIAILFNTYQFKAAKNLTDTLLEKTTKFKSLFKKIGFLIEGYYEWDLFRHQKALDLFKRAKIEEILETEDKSIKAFAKAAETNRLSLKAIVKNEKKPSGLLILDLYANAERRFNEGKVDDAVLRLYRLVEMIAQERLFRKYGIDVSDVKEEKIPEGLKGEFIKNYKSQSDGKIKISQTATFKLLNALHDELGNTFKLNEKRFLDIQSSRNYSYLAHGFESSKEKTYLTLRDFILELNMFEVKDAPVFPKMEI
;
A
#
# COMPACT_ATOMS: atom_id res chain seq x y z
N MET A 1 -18.08 -27.10 5.62
CA MET A 1 -17.99 -27.99 4.44
C MET A 1 -18.51 -27.21 3.25
N PRO A 2 -17.91 -27.34 2.06
CA PRO A 2 -18.38 -26.65 0.86
C PRO A 2 -19.86 -26.98 0.57
N LYS A 3 -20.61 -25.98 0.12
CA LYS A 3 -22.02 -26.11 -0.30
C LYS A 3 -22.20 -26.17 -1.81
N ALA A 4 -21.24 -25.65 -2.57
CA ALA A 4 -21.26 -25.71 -4.02
C ALA A 4 -19.92 -26.19 -4.60
N MET A 5 -19.99 -26.89 -5.72
CA MET A 5 -18.83 -27.36 -6.48
C MET A 5 -18.84 -26.86 -7.92
N ILE A 6 -17.66 -26.57 -8.47
CA ILE A 6 -17.45 -26.41 -9.91
C ILE A 6 -16.51 -27.53 -10.35
N ILE A 7 -16.92 -28.37 -11.30
CA ILE A 7 -16.19 -29.61 -11.62
C ILE A 7 -15.99 -29.73 -13.13
N SER A 8 -14.75 -29.87 -13.60
CA SER A 8 -14.47 -30.25 -14.99
C SER A 8 -14.57 -31.76 -15.18
N VAL A 9 -15.20 -32.20 -16.28
CA VAL A 9 -15.58 -33.60 -16.52
C VAL A 9 -14.73 -34.21 -17.63
N GLY A 10 -14.02 -35.30 -17.29
CA GLY A 10 -13.19 -36.07 -18.22
C GLY A 10 -13.76 -37.46 -18.49
N GLY A 11 -13.01 -38.29 -19.22
CA GLY A 11 -13.42 -39.64 -19.59
C GLY A 11 -13.48 -40.67 -18.44
N THR A 12 -13.22 -40.28 -17.19
CA THR A 12 -13.23 -41.19 -16.03
C THR A 12 -14.10 -40.63 -14.92
N PRO A 13 -15.32 -41.20 -14.69
CA PRO A 13 -16.26 -40.73 -13.66
C PRO A 13 -15.80 -40.93 -12.21
N ALA A 14 -15.07 -42.00 -11.89
CA ALA A 14 -14.80 -42.42 -10.51
C ALA A 14 -14.12 -41.34 -9.62
N PRO A 15 -13.08 -40.61 -10.09
CA PRO A 15 -12.49 -39.52 -9.31
C PRO A 15 -13.47 -38.39 -8.99
N ILE A 16 -14.36 -38.06 -9.93
CA ILE A 16 -15.39 -37.03 -9.76
C ILE A 16 -16.42 -37.49 -8.72
N VAL A 17 -16.91 -38.72 -8.84
CA VAL A 17 -17.86 -39.30 -7.87
C VAL A 17 -17.25 -39.31 -6.47
N LYS A 18 -15.96 -39.66 -6.35
CA LYS A 18 -15.26 -39.61 -5.07
C LYS A 18 -15.22 -38.20 -4.48
N SER A 19 -14.88 -37.19 -5.28
CA SER A 19 -14.86 -35.79 -4.83
C SER A 19 -16.22 -35.33 -4.33
N ILE A 20 -17.30 -35.63 -5.08
CA ILE A 20 -18.67 -35.27 -4.70
C ILE A 20 -19.08 -35.97 -3.39
N ARG A 21 -18.68 -37.23 -3.19
CA ARG A 21 -18.99 -37.99 -1.98
C ARG A 21 -18.30 -37.45 -0.73
N GLU A 22 -17.10 -36.90 -0.89
CA GLU A 22 -16.35 -36.28 0.21
C GLU A 22 -16.98 -34.95 0.62
N TYR A 23 -17.14 -34.04 -0.34
CA TYR A 23 -17.56 -32.67 -0.03
C TYR A 23 -19.07 -32.49 0.12
N LYS A 24 -19.88 -33.42 -0.40
CA LYS A 24 -21.35 -33.48 -0.28
C LYS A 24 -22.05 -32.13 -0.58
N PRO A 25 -21.82 -31.53 -1.76
CA PRO A 25 -22.39 -30.23 -2.08
C PRO A 25 -23.91 -30.27 -2.28
N GLU A 26 -24.55 -29.12 -2.10
CA GLU A 26 -25.96 -28.89 -2.43
C GLU A 26 -26.13 -28.63 -3.94
N PHE A 27 -25.14 -28.00 -4.59
CA PHE A 27 -25.14 -27.65 -6.01
C PHE A 27 -23.81 -27.95 -6.70
N ILE A 28 -23.88 -28.40 -7.96
CA ILE A 28 -22.71 -28.65 -8.81
C ILE A 28 -22.87 -27.93 -10.17
N SER A 29 -21.86 -27.14 -10.54
CA SER A 29 -21.68 -26.60 -11.88
C SER A 29 -20.67 -27.46 -12.64
N PHE A 30 -21.14 -28.28 -13.58
CA PHE A 30 -20.27 -29.14 -14.39
C PHE A 30 -19.76 -28.38 -15.62
N LEU A 31 -18.46 -28.52 -15.91
CA LEU A 31 -17.85 -28.13 -17.19
C LEU A 31 -17.49 -29.42 -17.95
N ALA A 32 -18.29 -29.77 -18.96
CA ALA A 32 -18.12 -30.99 -19.75
C ALA A 32 -17.84 -30.64 -21.23
N SER A 33 -17.26 -31.55 -21.99
CA SER A 33 -17.19 -31.43 -23.46
C SER A 33 -18.39 -32.13 -24.10
N GLN A 34 -18.56 -31.97 -25.41
CA GLN A 34 -19.55 -32.75 -26.17
C GLN A 34 -19.35 -34.27 -25.95
N ASP A 35 -18.10 -34.73 -25.94
CA ASP A 35 -17.77 -36.15 -25.75
C ASP A 35 -17.98 -36.66 -24.31
N THR A 36 -18.02 -35.78 -23.30
CA THR A 36 -18.15 -36.17 -21.89
C THR A 36 -19.48 -35.78 -21.25
N CYS A 37 -20.38 -35.11 -21.98
CA CYS A 37 -21.65 -34.63 -21.45
C CYS A 37 -22.54 -35.77 -20.92
N ASP A 38 -22.57 -36.91 -21.62
CA ASP A 38 -23.35 -38.09 -21.20
C ASP A 38 -22.84 -38.70 -19.89
N LEU A 39 -21.54 -38.54 -19.59
CA LEU A 39 -20.96 -39.00 -18.33
C LEU A 39 -21.49 -38.20 -17.13
N VAL A 40 -22.01 -36.99 -17.32
CA VAL A 40 -22.62 -36.23 -16.22
C VAL A 40 -23.84 -36.98 -15.67
N ALA A 41 -24.64 -37.60 -16.53
CA ALA A 41 -25.82 -38.36 -16.10
C ALA A 41 -25.42 -39.62 -15.30
N SER A 42 -24.36 -40.31 -15.72
CA SER A 42 -23.86 -41.50 -15.01
C SER A 42 -23.25 -41.13 -13.65
N ILE A 43 -22.45 -40.06 -13.58
CA ILE A 43 -21.92 -39.50 -12.33
C ILE A 43 -23.07 -39.19 -11.36
N LYS A 44 -24.11 -38.50 -11.83
CA LYS A 44 -25.28 -38.16 -10.98
C LYS A 44 -25.99 -39.39 -10.46
N LYS A 45 -26.20 -40.41 -11.32
CA LYS A 45 -26.86 -41.66 -10.93
C LYS A 45 -26.07 -42.38 -9.84
N GLU A 46 -24.74 -42.43 -9.98
CA GLU A 46 -23.86 -43.05 -8.99
C GLU A 46 -23.81 -42.27 -7.67
N VAL A 47 -23.79 -40.93 -7.72
CA VAL A 47 -23.87 -40.10 -6.51
C VAL A 47 -25.20 -40.32 -5.77
N VAL A 48 -26.32 -40.41 -6.49
CA VAL A 48 -27.64 -40.70 -5.91
C VAL A 48 -27.71 -42.09 -5.29
N SER A 49 -27.10 -43.11 -5.90
CA SER A 49 -27.05 -44.46 -5.30
C SER A 49 -26.25 -44.51 -3.99
N HIS A 50 -25.40 -43.50 -3.73
CA HIS A 50 -24.71 -43.30 -2.46
C HIS A 50 -25.50 -42.42 -1.46
N GLY A 51 -26.77 -42.12 -1.74
CA GLY A 51 -27.66 -41.39 -0.83
C GLY A 51 -27.51 -39.87 -0.85
N LEU A 52 -26.82 -39.30 -1.85
CA LEU A 52 -26.63 -37.86 -2.00
C LEU A 52 -27.61 -37.30 -3.03
N ASN A 53 -28.38 -36.27 -2.64
CA ASN A 53 -29.24 -35.53 -3.56
C ASN A 53 -28.55 -34.24 -3.97
N ILE A 54 -28.26 -34.09 -5.26
CA ILE A 54 -27.51 -32.95 -5.80
C ILE A 54 -28.33 -32.20 -6.85
N LYS A 55 -28.35 -30.87 -6.77
CA LYS A 55 -28.78 -30.02 -7.89
C LYS A 55 -27.56 -29.79 -8.79
N SER A 56 -27.77 -29.76 -10.11
CA SER A 56 -26.65 -29.52 -11.02
C SER A 56 -27.06 -28.79 -12.28
N GLU A 57 -26.12 -28.05 -12.84
CA GLU A 57 -26.17 -27.49 -14.19
C GLU A 57 -24.89 -27.85 -14.93
N THR A 58 -24.94 -27.89 -16.25
CA THR A 58 -23.80 -28.26 -17.10
C THR A 58 -23.55 -27.15 -18.11
N THR A 59 -22.31 -26.68 -18.17
CA THR A 59 -21.78 -25.86 -19.26
C THR A 59 -20.97 -26.76 -20.20
N LEU A 60 -21.18 -26.60 -21.51
CA LEU A 60 -20.50 -27.39 -22.54
C LEU A 60 -19.36 -26.59 -23.17
N ALA A 61 -18.18 -27.20 -23.20
CA ALA A 61 -17.02 -26.76 -23.97
C ALA A 61 -17.00 -27.51 -25.30
N ASP A 62 -17.48 -26.83 -26.35
CA ASP A 62 -17.55 -27.36 -27.71
C ASP A 62 -16.16 -27.66 -28.32
N ASP A 63 -15.24 -26.70 -28.29
CA ASP A 63 -13.85 -26.91 -28.72
C ASP A 63 -12.91 -27.08 -27.51
N ILE A 64 -12.58 -28.35 -27.21
CA ILE A 64 -11.68 -28.71 -26.12
C ILE A 64 -10.20 -28.40 -26.38
N ASN A 65 -9.83 -28.08 -27.63
CA ASN A 65 -8.46 -27.75 -28.02
C ASN A 65 -8.21 -26.24 -28.07
N ASP A 66 -9.27 -25.43 -28.12
CA ASP A 66 -9.18 -23.98 -27.95
C ASP A 66 -9.20 -23.60 -26.46
N LEU A 67 -8.06 -23.10 -25.97
CA LEU A 67 -7.89 -22.66 -24.59
C LEU A 67 -8.78 -21.45 -24.24
N VAL A 68 -8.98 -20.53 -25.18
CA VAL A 68 -9.81 -19.32 -24.99
C VAL A 68 -11.26 -19.72 -24.85
N HIS A 69 -11.76 -20.55 -25.77
CA HIS A 69 -13.12 -21.10 -25.69
C HIS A 69 -13.34 -21.88 -24.39
N CYS A 70 -12.39 -22.74 -24.01
CA CYS A 70 -12.44 -23.45 -22.73
C CYS A 70 -12.48 -22.49 -21.52
N HIS A 71 -11.78 -21.35 -21.61
CA HIS A 71 -11.79 -20.32 -20.56
C HIS A 71 -13.12 -19.60 -20.45
N GLU A 72 -13.70 -19.16 -21.56
CA GLU A 72 -15.03 -18.53 -21.59
C GLU A 72 -16.10 -19.47 -21.00
N LYS A 73 -16.07 -20.76 -21.36
CA LYS A 73 -16.98 -21.77 -20.80
C LYS A 73 -16.72 -22.08 -19.32
N ALA A 74 -15.47 -21.98 -18.89
CA ALA A 74 -15.16 -22.06 -17.46
C ALA A 74 -15.68 -20.85 -16.69
N GLU A 75 -15.64 -19.63 -17.25
CA GLU A 75 -16.22 -18.43 -16.65
C GLU A 75 -17.74 -18.55 -16.50
N GLU A 76 -18.44 -19.06 -17.52
CA GLU A 76 -19.88 -19.37 -17.43
C GLU A 76 -20.17 -20.38 -16.29
N ALA A 77 -19.35 -21.43 -16.17
CA ALA A 77 -19.50 -22.42 -15.10
C ALA A 77 -19.27 -21.82 -13.70
N VAL A 78 -18.32 -20.87 -13.57
CA VAL A 78 -18.07 -20.10 -12.35
C VAL A 78 -19.26 -19.19 -12.01
N GLU A 79 -19.79 -18.47 -13.00
CA GLU A 79 -20.90 -17.53 -12.83
C GLU A 79 -22.17 -18.24 -12.31
N ARG A 80 -22.44 -19.48 -12.72
CA ARG A 80 -23.58 -20.27 -12.21
C ARG A 80 -23.57 -20.45 -10.69
N VAL A 81 -22.40 -20.59 -10.09
CA VAL A 81 -22.29 -20.72 -8.63
C VAL A 81 -22.43 -19.36 -7.96
N ILE A 82 -21.82 -18.32 -8.53
CA ILE A 82 -21.86 -16.95 -7.99
C ILE A 82 -23.29 -16.40 -7.99
N THR A 83 -24.00 -16.52 -9.12
CA THR A 83 -25.37 -16.03 -9.29
C THR A 83 -26.38 -16.70 -8.36
N LYS A 84 -26.08 -17.90 -7.87
CA LYS A 84 -26.88 -18.61 -6.85
C LYS A 84 -26.60 -18.14 -5.41
N GLY A 85 -25.68 -17.20 -5.21
CA GLY A 85 -25.46 -16.55 -3.92
C GLY A 85 -24.65 -17.37 -2.92
N TYR A 86 -23.92 -18.41 -3.37
CA TYR A 86 -23.01 -19.13 -2.49
C TYR A 86 -21.83 -18.24 -2.07
N ARG A 87 -21.47 -18.27 -0.79
CA ARG A 87 -20.30 -17.55 -0.28
C ARG A 87 -19.02 -18.22 -0.79
N LYS A 88 -17.99 -17.44 -1.11
CA LYS A 88 -16.71 -17.96 -1.64
C LYS A 88 -16.08 -19.05 -0.76
N GLU A 89 -16.22 -18.97 0.57
CA GLU A 89 -15.71 -19.96 1.52
C GLU A 89 -16.47 -21.30 1.47
N ASP A 90 -17.68 -21.29 0.91
CA ASP A 90 -18.53 -22.46 0.74
C ASP A 90 -18.43 -23.05 -0.69
N ILE A 91 -17.50 -22.56 -1.53
CA ILE A 91 -17.31 -23.02 -2.91
C ILE A 91 -15.97 -23.75 -3.04
N ILE A 92 -15.99 -24.90 -3.72
CA ILE A 92 -14.78 -25.65 -4.07
C ILE A 92 -14.74 -25.99 -5.56
N VAL A 93 -13.56 -25.83 -6.16
CA VAL A 93 -13.28 -26.11 -7.57
C VAL A 93 -12.54 -27.44 -7.66
N ASP A 94 -13.08 -28.36 -8.44
CA ASP A 94 -12.44 -29.64 -8.75
C ASP A 94 -12.02 -29.66 -10.22
N TYR A 95 -10.71 -29.61 -10.45
CA TYR A 95 -10.12 -29.60 -11.78
C TYR A 95 -9.54 -30.97 -12.18
N THR A 96 -10.01 -32.05 -11.53
CA THR A 96 -9.49 -33.41 -11.75
C THR A 96 -9.79 -33.94 -13.14
N GLY A 97 -11.03 -33.74 -13.62
CA GLY A 97 -11.48 -34.19 -14.93
C GLY A 97 -11.26 -33.13 -16.00
N GLY A 98 -11.60 -33.50 -17.24
CA GLY A 98 -11.46 -32.64 -18.43
C GLY A 98 -10.15 -32.87 -19.18
N THR A 99 -10.04 -32.25 -20.35
CA THR A 99 -8.76 -32.14 -21.05
C THR A 99 -7.84 -31.18 -20.29
N LYS A 100 -6.55 -31.15 -20.65
CA LYS A 100 -5.60 -30.19 -20.06
C LYS A 100 -6.10 -28.75 -20.18
N ASN A 101 -6.66 -28.38 -21.34
CA ASN A 101 -7.20 -27.05 -21.57
C ASN A 101 -8.39 -26.78 -20.66
N MET A 102 -9.35 -27.71 -20.54
CA MET A 102 -10.51 -27.52 -19.65
C MET A 102 -10.09 -27.37 -18.18
N SER A 103 -9.20 -28.22 -17.68
CA SER A 103 -8.73 -28.16 -16.28
C SER A 103 -7.95 -26.87 -16.00
N VAL A 104 -7.07 -26.46 -16.92
CA VAL A 104 -6.32 -25.20 -16.81
C VAL A 104 -7.25 -23.99 -16.88
N SER A 105 -8.17 -23.98 -17.85
CA SER A 105 -9.17 -22.92 -18.01
C SER A 105 -10.07 -22.77 -16.80
N LEU A 106 -10.53 -23.88 -16.21
CA LEU A 106 -11.30 -23.88 -14.96
C LEU A 106 -10.48 -23.30 -13.81
N ALA A 107 -9.22 -23.69 -13.68
CA ALA A 107 -8.36 -23.14 -12.64
C ALA A 107 -8.14 -21.63 -12.82
N LEU A 108 -7.84 -21.17 -14.05
CA LEU A 108 -7.63 -19.76 -14.37
C LEU A 108 -8.89 -18.92 -14.16
N ALA A 109 -10.06 -19.41 -14.59
CA ALA A 109 -11.33 -18.70 -14.44
C ALA A 109 -11.75 -18.56 -12.97
N SER A 110 -11.36 -19.49 -12.10
CA SER A 110 -11.80 -19.51 -10.70
C SER A 110 -10.80 -18.90 -9.71
N ILE A 111 -9.52 -18.73 -10.08
CA ILE A 111 -8.43 -18.38 -9.17
C ILE A 111 -8.63 -17.03 -8.45
N SER A 112 -9.24 -16.06 -9.13
CA SER A 112 -9.42 -14.69 -8.63
C SER A 112 -10.58 -14.53 -7.64
N TYR A 113 -11.45 -15.54 -7.52
CA TYR A 113 -12.64 -15.49 -6.66
C TYR A 113 -12.40 -15.97 -5.23
N GLY A 114 -11.26 -16.63 -4.99
CA GLY A 114 -10.91 -17.12 -3.65
C GLY A 114 -11.62 -18.38 -3.21
N PHE A 115 -12.05 -19.20 -4.17
CA PHE A 115 -12.57 -20.52 -3.91
C PHE A 115 -11.47 -21.47 -3.42
N SER A 116 -11.88 -22.55 -2.75
CA SER A 116 -10.96 -23.65 -2.45
C SER A 116 -10.77 -24.55 -3.67
N PHE A 117 -9.64 -25.25 -3.75
CA PHE A 117 -9.31 -26.11 -4.88
C PHE A 117 -9.10 -27.56 -4.41
N SER A 118 -9.60 -28.50 -5.19
CA SER A 118 -9.50 -29.94 -4.97
C SER A 118 -8.98 -30.63 -6.23
N TYR A 119 -8.13 -31.63 -6.01
CA TYR A 119 -7.65 -32.54 -7.03
C TYR A 119 -7.71 -33.97 -6.51
N VAL A 120 -8.28 -34.89 -7.29
CA VAL A 120 -8.32 -36.32 -6.98
C VAL A 120 -7.25 -37.03 -7.80
N GLY A 121 -6.16 -37.39 -7.13
CA GLY A 121 -5.12 -38.23 -7.69
C GLY A 121 -5.40 -39.70 -7.38
N GLY A 122 -4.36 -40.53 -7.42
CA GLY A 122 -4.44 -41.90 -6.92
C GLY A 122 -3.07 -42.46 -6.62
N LYS A 123 -3.03 -43.44 -5.71
CA LYS A 123 -1.80 -44.12 -5.27
C LYS A 123 -1.19 -44.98 -6.36
N GLU A 124 -2.02 -45.42 -7.30
CA GLU A 124 -1.62 -46.23 -8.44
C GLU A 124 -2.25 -45.71 -9.72
N ARG A 125 -1.47 -45.74 -10.80
CA ARG A 125 -1.92 -45.38 -12.14
C ARG A 125 -1.56 -46.50 -13.11
N THR A 126 -2.43 -46.71 -14.08
CA THR A 126 -2.17 -47.58 -15.24
C THR A 126 -0.92 -47.12 -16.00
N LYS A 127 -0.37 -47.96 -16.88
CA LYS A 127 0.85 -47.65 -17.67
C LYS A 127 2.04 -47.20 -16.80
N ASN A 128 2.37 -47.99 -15.78
CA ASN A 128 3.53 -47.75 -14.90
C ASN A 128 3.60 -46.32 -14.31
N GLY A 129 2.46 -45.79 -13.86
CA GLY A 129 2.43 -44.46 -13.22
C GLY A 129 1.99 -43.30 -14.12
N VAL A 130 1.86 -43.50 -15.45
CA VAL A 130 1.62 -42.39 -16.41
C VAL A 130 0.17 -42.32 -16.91
N GLY A 131 -0.59 -43.41 -16.75
CA GLY A 131 -1.98 -43.52 -17.20
C GLY A 131 -3.01 -42.96 -16.23
N ILE A 132 -4.27 -43.38 -16.44
CA ILE A 132 -5.39 -43.06 -15.54
C ILE A 132 -5.21 -43.73 -14.19
N VAL A 133 -5.79 -43.12 -13.15
CA VAL A 133 -5.85 -43.68 -11.79
C VAL A 133 -6.59 -45.01 -11.83
N VAL A 134 -6.07 -46.03 -11.13
CA VAL A 134 -6.73 -47.32 -10.98
C VAL A 134 -7.97 -47.17 -10.10
N ASN A 135 -9.11 -47.69 -10.56
CA ASN A 135 -10.38 -47.57 -9.84
C ASN A 135 -10.27 -48.12 -8.41
N GLY A 136 -10.67 -47.33 -7.41
CA GLY A 136 -10.58 -47.65 -5.98
C GLY A 136 -9.26 -47.22 -5.31
N GLN A 137 -8.27 -46.75 -6.08
CA GLN A 137 -7.00 -46.22 -5.56
C GLN A 137 -6.95 -44.69 -5.55
N GLU A 138 -8.08 -44.02 -5.75
CA GLU A 138 -8.13 -42.57 -5.76
C GLU A 138 -7.74 -42.00 -4.39
N GLU A 139 -7.23 -40.78 -4.34
CA GLU A 139 -6.96 -40.06 -3.10
C GLU A 139 -7.22 -38.57 -3.34
N ILE A 140 -7.96 -37.95 -2.41
CA ILE A 140 -8.24 -36.52 -2.49
C ILE A 140 -7.01 -35.81 -1.95
N TYR A 141 -6.45 -34.91 -2.75
CA TYR A 141 -5.40 -34.00 -2.34
C TYR A 141 -6.03 -32.63 -2.11
N PRO A 142 -6.49 -32.33 -0.88
CA PRO A 142 -6.97 -31.02 -0.52
C PRO A 142 -5.75 -30.12 -0.32
N SER A 143 -5.49 -29.18 -1.23
CA SER A 143 -4.59 -28.06 -0.95
C SER A 143 -4.37 -27.25 -2.21
N VAL A 144 -4.88 -26.02 -2.20
CA VAL A 144 -4.12 -24.76 -2.25
C VAL A 144 -5.19 -23.68 -2.13
N ASN A 145 -5.06 -22.76 -1.17
CA ASN A 145 -5.75 -21.48 -1.31
C ASN A 145 -5.00 -20.71 -2.40
N PRO A 146 -5.58 -20.47 -3.59
CA PRO A 146 -4.84 -19.85 -4.68
C PRO A 146 -4.38 -18.42 -4.36
N TRP A 147 -4.93 -17.82 -3.31
CA TRP A 147 -4.43 -16.57 -2.77
C TRP A 147 -2.99 -16.64 -2.29
N ASP A 148 -2.45 -17.80 -1.93
CA ASP A 148 -1.02 -17.89 -1.61
C ASP A 148 -0.14 -17.62 -2.85
N PHE A 149 -0.65 -17.92 -4.06
CA PHE A 149 -0.02 -17.58 -5.34
C PHE A 149 -0.34 -16.14 -5.79
N LEU A 150 -1.61 -15.73 -5.74
CA LEU A 150 -2.02 -14.36 -6.11
C LEU A 150 -1.46 -13.30 -5.15
N ALA A 151 -1.17 -13.65 -3.90
CA ALA A 151 -0.54 -12.75 -2.94
C ALA A 151 0.83 -12.26 -3.41
N ILE A 152 1.52 -12.97 -4.31
CA ILE A 152 2.81 -12.50 -4.85
C ILE A 152 2.60 -11.25 -5.72
N GLU A 153 1.65 -11.30 -6.66
CA GLU A 153 1.34 -10.15 -7.52
C GLU A 153 0.71 -8.99 -6.72
N GLU A 154 -0.14 -9.29 -5.75
CA GLU A 154 -0.69 -8.26 -4.87
C GLU A 154 0.39 -7.62 -3.97
N ARG A 155 1.37 -8.39 -3.47
CA ARG A 155 2.54 -7.85 -2.75
C ARG A 155 3.34 -6.89 -3.63
N LYS A 156 3.60 -7.25 -4.88
CA LYS A 156 4.31 -6.38 -5.85
C LYS A 156 3.57 -5.06 -6.05
N LYS A 157 2.25 -5.11 -6.26
CA LYS A 157 1.42 -3.90 -6.40
C LYS A 157 1.45 -3.03 -5.14
N ILE A 158 1.32 -3.65 -3.96
CA ILE A 158 1.44 -2.94 -2.66
C ILE A 158 2.81 -2.27 -2.55
N ALA A 159 3.89 -2.97 -2.88
CA ALA A 159 5.25 -2.46 -2.85
C ALA A 159 5.44 -1.27 -3.81
N ILE A 160 4.96 -1.38 -5.05
CA ILE A 160 5.01 -0.29 -6.03
C ILE A 160 4.26 0.93 -5.53
N LEU A 161 3.03 0.76 -5.04
CA LEU A 161 2.21 1.86 -4.52
C LEU A 161 2.86 2.51 -3.29
N PHE A 162 3.42 1.71 -2.37
CA PHE A 162 4.11 2.22 -1.19
C PHE A 162 5.38 3.00 -1.57
N ASN A 163 6.21 2.44 -2.47
CA ASN A 163 7.46 3.03 -2.92
C ASN A 163 7.27 4.30 -3.75
N THR A 164 6.07 4.51 -4.30
CA THR A 164 5.66 5.73 -5.03
C THR A 164 4.78 6.66 -4.18
N TYR A 165 4.82 6.47 -2.84
CA TYR A 165 4.14 7.29 -1.84
C TYR A 165 2.60 7.31 -1.95
N GLN A 166 2.01 6.38 -2.70
CA GLN A 166 0.57 6.16 -2.81
C GLN A 166 0.04 5.31 -1.64
N PHE A 167 0.35 5.71 -0.41
CA PHE A 167 0.09 4.92 0.80
C PHE A 167 -1.38 4.55 0.98
N LYS A 168 -2.31 5.47 0.67
CA LYS A 168 -3.75 5.18 0.78
C LYS A 168 -4.19 4.08 -0.18
N ALA A 169 -3.68 4.08 -1.41
CA ALA A 169 -3.93 3.02 -2.38
C ALA A 169 -3.30 1.68 -1.95
N ALA A 170 -2.04 1.72 -1.47
CA ALA A 170 -1.37 0.54 -0.91
C ALA A 170 -2.14 -0.06 0.28
N LYS A 171 -2.72 0.78 1.15
CA LYS A 171 -3.54 0.36 2.28
C LYS A 171 -4.83 -0.31 1.83
N ASN A 172 -5.56 0.30 0.90
CA ASN A 172 -6.80 -0.26 0.36
C ASN A 172 -6.56 -1.64 -0.28
N LEU A 173 -5.45 -1.79 -1.00
CA LEU A 173 -5.06 -3.06 -1.61
C LEU A 173 -4.70 -4.11 -0.55
N THR A 174 -3.99 -3.69 0.50
CA THR A 174 -3.68 -4.55 1.66
C THR A 174 -4.95 -5.02 2.37
N ASP A 175 -5.93 -4.15 2.56
CA ASP A 175 -7.22 -4.51 3.18
C ASP A 175 -8.01 -5.50 2.31
N THR A 176 -8.03 -5.28 1.00
CA THR A 176 -8.64 -6.21 0.04
C THR A 176 -7.98 -7.59 0.11
N LEU A 177 -6.65 -7.63 0.23
CA LEU A 177 -5.90 -8.88 0.38
C LEU A 177 -6.26 -9.60 1.69
N LEU A 178 -6.48 -8.87 2.79
CA LEU A 178 -6.85 -9.43 4.10
C LEU A 178 -8.22 -10.11 4.14
N GLU A 179 -9.13 -9.73 3.24
CA GLU A 179 -10.43 -10.40 3.06
C GLU A 179 -10.32 -11.74 2.34
N LYS A 180 -9.16 -12.01 1.73
CA LYS A 180 -8.94 -13.09 0.78
C LYS A 180 -7.93 -14.13 1.30
N THR A 181 -6.84 -13.70 1.95
CA THR A 181 -5.83 -14.60 2.51
C THR A 181 -6.22 -15.12 3.89
N THR A 182 -5.99 -16.42 4.13
CA THR A 182 -6.12 -17.05 5.45
C THR A 182 -4.77 -17.21 6.15
N LYS A 183 -3.73 -17.61 5.41
CA LYS A 183 -2.40 -17.96 5.95
C LYS A 183 -1.61 -16.75 6.44
N PHE A 184 -1.63 -15.64 5.72
CA PHE A 184 -0.80 -14.46 6.01
C PHE A 184 -1.56 -13.28 6.64
N LYS A 185 -2.81 -13.52 7.06
CA LYS A 185 -3.72 -12.46 7.50
C LYS A 185 -3.16 -11.61 8.65
N SER A 186 -2.54 -12.24 9.65
CA SER A 186 -1.94 -11.52 10.79
C SER A 186 -0.78 -10.62 10.34
N LEU A 187 0.11 -11.15 9.49
CA LEU A 187 1.27 -10.42 8.98
C LEU A 187 0.84 -9.20 8.13
N PHE A 188 -0.06 -9.41 7.17
CA PHE A 188 -0.55 -8.31 6.33
C PHE A 188 -1.33 -7.26 7.09
N LYS A 189 -2.03 -7.64 8.17
CA LYS A 189 -2.73 -6.67 9.02
C LYS A 189 -1.74 -5.72 9.70
N LYS A 190 -0.61 -6.26 10.17
CA LYS A 190 0.48 -5.49 10.77
C LYS A 190 1.17 -4.59 9.73
N ILE A 191 1.47 -5.12 8.54
CA ILE A 191 2.00 -4.33 7.42
C ILE A 191 1.02 -3.21 7.04
N GLY A 192 -0.28 -3.49 7.00
CA GLY A 192 -1.32 -2.49 6.75
C GLY A 192 -1.29 -1.33 7.75
N PHE A 193 -1.04 -1.61 9.04
CA PHE A 193 -0.85 -0.54 10.03
C PHE A 193 0.41 0.29 9.77
N LEU A 194 1.51 -0.30 9.31
CA LEU A 194 2.70 0.46 8.92
C LEU A 194 2.43 1.35 7.71
N ILE A 195 1.79 0.83 6.66
CA ILE A 195 1.43 1.60 5.47
C ILE A 195 0.56 2.81 5.85
N GLU A 196 -0.47 2.59 6.67
CA GLU A 196 -1.33 3.67 7.17
C GLU A 196 -0.55 4.63 8.08
N GLY A 197 0.39 4.13 8.89
CA GLY A 197 1.25 4.96 9.71
C GLY A 197 2.11 5.91 8.88
N TYR A 198 2.72 5.41 7.80
CA TYR A 198 3.49 6.23 6.87
C TYR A 198 2.60 7.26 6.15
N TYR A 199 1.36 6.91 5.80
CA TYR A 199 0.39 7.86 5.27
C TYR A 199 0.12 9.02 6.23
N GLU A 200 -0.18 8.71 7.49
CA GLU A 200 -0.46 9.75 8.50
C GLU A 200 0.77 10.59 8.81
N TRP A 201 1.96 9.99 8.81
CA TRP A 201 3.22 10.73 8.97
C TRP A 201 3.42 11.70 7.79
N ASP A 202 3.17 11.24 6.57
CA ASP A 202 3.33 12.09 5.39
C ASP A 202 2.35 13.28 5.32
N LEU A 203 1.28 13.22 6.12
CA LEU A 203 0.34 14.32 6.36
C LEU A 203 0.66 15.15 7.61
N PHE A 204 1.84 14.95 8.22
CA PHE A 204 2.28 15.57 9.48
C PHE A 204 1.39 15.27 10.69
N ARG A 205 0.66 14.15 10.68
CA ARG A 205 -0.15 13.69 11.83
C ARG A 205 0.69 12.74 12.68
N HIS A 206 1.81 13.24 13.19
CA HIS A 206 2.88 12.44 13.79
C HIS A 206 2.41 11.55 14.95
N GLN A 207 1.56 12.07 15.84
CA GLN A 207 1.02 11.28 16.94
C GLN A 207 0.17 10.09 16.45
N LYS A 208 -0.71 10.31 15.47
CA LYS A 208 -1.54 9.25 14.88
C LYS A 208 -0.67 8.21 14.16
N ALA A 209 0.34 8.65 13.43
CA ALA A 209 1.31 7.77 12.80
C ALA A 209 2.04 6.90 13.83
N LEU A 210 2.51 7.49 14.93
CA LEU A 210 3.22 6.76 15.99
C LEU A 210 2.33 5.69 16.63
N ASP A 211 1.05 5.97 16.83
CA ASP A 211 0.11 5.01 17.38
C ASP A 211 -0.19 3.86 16.42
N LEU A 212 -0.21 4.11 15.11
CA LEU A 212 -0.30 3.07 14.08
C LEU A 212 0.95 2.18 14.05
N PHE A 213 2.15 2.76 14.16
CA PHE A 213 3.39 1.98 14.26
C PHE A 213 3.41 1.08 15.50
N LYS A 214 2.91 1.56 16.65
CA LYS A 214 2.75 0.71 17.85
C LYS A 214 1.76 -0.44 17.61
N ARG A 215 0.63 -0.16 16.96
CA ARG A 215 -0.39 -1.17 16.62
C ARG A 215 0.11 -2.23 15.64
N ALA A 216 1.07 -1.88 14.80
CA ALA A 216 1.71 -2.82 13.89
C ALA A 216 2.51 -3.91 14.62
N LYS A 217 2.98 -3.66 15.86
CA LYS A 217 3.82 -4.58 16.63
C LYS A 217 5.00 -5.11 15.80
N ILE A 218 5.90 -4.20 15.44
CA ILE A 218 7.00 -4.45 14.49
C ILE A 218 7.87 -5.62 14.95
N GLU A 219 8.01 -5.83 16.26
CA GLU A 219 8.74 -6.94 16.87
C GLU A 219 8.21 -8.30 16.39
N GLU A 220 6.88 -8.45 16.31
CA GLU A 220 6.25 -9.69 15.80
C GLU A 220 6.38 -9.81 14.26
N ILE A 221 6.62 -8.71 13.53
CA ILE A 221 6.91 -8.77 12.07
C ILE A 221 8.35 -9.25 11.84
N LEU A 222 9.28 -8.84 12.72
CA LEU A 222 10.70 -9.22 12.64
C LEU A 222 10.95 -10.71 12.84
N GLU A 223 9.99 -11.46 13.37
CA GLU A 223 10.07 -12.93 13.53
C GLU A 223 9.91 -13.69 12.19
N THR A 224 9.45 -13.03 11.13
CA THR A 224 9.26 -13.67 9.80
C THR A 224 10.56 -14.21 9.20
N GLU A 225 10.49 -15.32 8.47
CA GLU A 225 11.60 -15.84 7.67
C GLU A 225 11.83 -15.06 6.37
N ASP A 226 10.83 -14.27 5.93
CA ASP A 226 10.90 -13.46 4.72
C ASP A 226 11.90 -12.29 4.91
N LYS A 227 13.05 -12.38 4.25
CA LYS A 227 14.14 -11.40 4.35
C LYS A 227 13.70 -9.99 3.92
N SER A 228 12.85 -9.88 2.91
CA SER A 228 12.38 -8.59 2.38
C SER A 228 11.49 -7.87 3.39
N ILE A 229 10.53 -8.60 3.97
CA ILE A 229 9.61 -8.07 5.00
C ILE A 229 10.39 -7.74 6.27
N LYS A 230 11.36 -8.59 6.65
CA LYS A 230 12.24 -8.34 7.80
C LYS A 230 13.08 -7.07 7.59
N ALA A 231 13.61 -6.82 6.40
CA ALA A 231 14.36 -5.60 6.10
C ALA A 231 13.45 -4.35 6.17
N PHE A 232 12.25 -4.42 5.60
CA PHE A 232 11.24 -3.37 5.70
C PHE A 232 10.87 -3.06 7.17
N ALA A 233 10.63 -4.10 7.97
CA ALA A 233 10.30 -3.97 9.40
C ALA A 233 11.44 -3.34 10.22
N LYS A 234 12.70 -3.72 9.96
CA LYS A 234 13.87 -3.09 10.61
C LYS A 234 13.94 -1.60 10.33
N ALA A 235 13.77 -1.21 9.06
CA ALA A 235 13.77 0.19 8.68
C ALA A 235 12.55 0.95 9.26
N ALA A 236 11.40 0.30 9.33
CA ALA A 236 10.23 0.85 10.01
C ALA A 236 10.45 1.08 11.50
N GLU A 237 11.20 0.19 12.16
CA GLU A 237 11.55 0.36 13.57
C GLU A 237 12.48 1.55 13.79
N THR A 238 13.51 1.72 12.95
CA THR A 238 14.36 2.93 12.97
C THR A 238 13.51 4.20 12.82
N ASN A 239 12.60 4.19 11.85
CA ASN A 239 11.70 5.32 11.61
C ASN A 239 10.72 5.56 12.77
N ARG A 240 10.26 4.51 13.47
CA ARG A 240 9.43 4.64 14.67
C ARG A 240 10.13 5.43 15.77
N LEU A 241 11.44 5.21 15.96
CA LEU A 241 12.24 5.93 16.94
C LEU A 241 12.38 7.42 16.57
N SER A 242 12.66 7.72 15.30
CA SER A 242 12.70 9.10 14.79
C SER A 242 11.35 9.80 14.96
N LEU A 243 10.25 9.12 14.60
CA LEU A 243 8.89 9.64 14.75
C LEU A 243 8.54 9.91 16.22
N LYS A 244 8.93 9.01 17.14
CA LYS A 244 8.76 9.23 18.58
C LYS A 244 9.49 10.47 19.07
N ALA A 245 10.69 10.74 18.55
CA ALA A 245 11.44 11.95 18.86
C ALA A 245 10.76 13.22 18.31
N ILE A 246 10.18 13.16 17.11
CA ILE A 246 9.38 14.25 16.52
C ILE A 246 8.16 14.56 17.39
N VAL A 247 7.35 13.57 17.75
CA VAL A 247 6.15 13.73 18.58
C VAL A 247 6.46 14.41 19.91
N LYS A 248 7.58 14.06 20.55
CA LYS A 248 8.00 14.71 21.81
C LYS A 248 8.27 16.22 21.64
N ASN A 249 8.58 16.67 20.43
CA ASN A 249 8.96 18.05 20.10
C ASN A 249 7.94 18.77 19.19
N GLU A 250 6.78 18.20 18.91
CA GLU A 250 5.86 18.64 17.83
C GLU A 250 5.28 20.06 18.00
N LYS A 251 5.37 20.64 19.21
CA LYS A 251 4.74 21.93 19.55
C LYS A 251 5.61 23.15 19.27
N LYS A 252 6.88 22.97 18.88
CA LYS A 252 7.82 24.07 18.66
C LYS A 252 8.71 23.78 17.45
N PRO A 253 9.13 24.81 16.69
CA PRO A 253 10.15 24.65 15.65
C PRO A 253 11.37 23.94 16.22
N SER A 254 11.80 22.87 15.55
CA SER A 254 12.94 22.06 15.98
C SER A 254 13.67 21.48 14.77
N GLY A 255 14.95 21.14 14.93
CA GLY A 255 15.73 20.48 13.89
C GLY A 255 15.07 19.21 13.34
N LEU A 256 14.38 18.45 14.19
CA LEU A 256 13.65 17.24 13.76
C LEU A 256 12.48 17.56 12.82
N LEU A 257 11.74 18.65 13.07
CA LEU A 257 10.65 19.09 12.18
C LEU A 257 11.18 19.69 10.87
N ILE A 258 12.35 20.34 10.90
CA ILE A 258 13.06 20.82 9.70
C ILE A 258 13.42 19.63 8.81
N LEU A 259 14.08 18.62 9.39
CA LEU A 259 14.46 17.39 8.69
C LEU A 259 13.23 16.64 8.14
N ASP A 260 12.15 16.54 8.92
CA ASP A 260 10.91 15.89 8.49
C ASP A 260 10.21 16.61 7.34
N LEU A 261 10.11 17.95 7.41
CA LEU A 261 9.53 18.75 6.34
C LEU A 261 10.37 18.70 5.06
N TYR A 262 11.70 18.72 5.19
CA TYR A 262 12.60 18.53 4.06
C TYR A 262 12.38 17.17 3.38
N ALA A 263 12.35 16.09 4.17
CA ALA A 263 12.10 14.76 3.64
C ALA A 263 10.73 14.65 2.96
N ASN A 264 9.70 15.31 3.51
CA ASN A 264 8.37 15.36 2.90
C ASN A 264 8.35 16.15 1.58
N ALA A 265 9.09 17.26 1.49
CA ALA A 265 9.26 18.02 0.25
C ALA A 265 9.91 17.16 -0.85
N GLU A 266 10.98 16.44 -0.52
CA GLU A 266 11.64 15.51 -1.45
C GLU A 266 10.68 14.41 -1.94
N ARG A 267 9.84 13.86 -1.05
CA ARG A 267 8.82 12.88 -1.46
C ARG A 267 7.80 13.46 -2.43
N ARG A 268 7.30 14.68 -2.19
CA ARG A 268 6.37 15.36 -3.14
C ARG A 268 7.02 15.63 -4.49
N PHE A 269 8.30 16.03 -4.50
CA PHE A 269 9.06 16.22 -5.73
C PHE A 269 9.22 14.91 -6.50
N ASN A 270 9.57 13.82 -5.82
CA ASN A 270 9.70 12.48 -6.42
C ASN A 270 8.38 11.91 -6.97
N GLU A 271 7.22 12.34 -6.46
CA GLU A 271 5.91 12.02 -7.06
C GLU A 271 5.58 12.86 -8.32
N GLY A 272 6.41 13.85 -8.67
CA GLY A 272 6.14 14.81 -9.73
C GLY A 272 5.23 15.98 -9.30
N LYS A 273 4.94 16.15 -7.99
CA LYS A 273 4.12 17.25 -7.46
C LYS A 273 4.99 18.46 -7.13
N VAL A 274 5.47 19.13 -8.17
CA VAL A 274 6.48 20.19 -8.05
C VAL A 274 5.98 21.39 -7.23
N ASP A 275 4.78 21.90 -7.51
CA ASP A 275 4.22 23.04 -6.75
C ASP A 275 4.09 22.75 -5.25
N ASP A 276 3.61 21.54 -4.90
CA ASP A 276 3.53 21.06 -3.53
C ASP A 276 4.89 21.01 -2.82
N ALA A 277 5.91 20.56 -3.55
CA ALA A 277 7.27 20.44 -3.04
C ALA A 277 7.90 21.82 -2.81
N VAL A 278 7.73 22.75 -3.75
CA VAL A 278 8.18 24.15 -3.64
C VAL A 278 7.55 24.83 -2.43
N LEU A 279 6.24 24.69 -2.22
CA LEU A 279 5.55 25.28 -1.07
C LEU A 279 6.13 24.81 0.27
N ARG A 280 6.47 23.52 0.36
CA ARG A 280 7.10 22.92 1.56
C ARG A 280 8.51 23.45 1.79
N LEU A 281 9.30 23.65 0.73
CA LEU A 281 10.63 24.26 0.84
C LEU A 281 10.55 25.73 1.32
N TYR A 282 9.54 26.50 0.92
CA TYR A 282 9.34 27.84 1.49
C TYR A 282 9.01 27.80 2.98
N ARG A 283 8.12 26.89 3.39
CA ARG A 283 7.82 26.68 4.82
C ARG A 283 9.07 26.24 5.59
N LEU A 284 9.94 25.46 4.95
CA LEU A 284 11.21 25.03 5.53
C LEU A 284 12.16 26.22 5.78
N VAL A 285 12.32 27.14 4.82
CA VAL A 285 13.12 28.37 5.00
C VAL A 285 12.61 29.19 6.19
N GLU A 286 11.29 29.32 6.32
CA GLU A 286 10.68 30.03 7.45
C GLU A 286 10.94 29.31 8.78
N MET A 287 10.70 28.00 8.83
CA MET A 287 10.88 27.21 10.04
C MET A 287 12.35 27.16 10.51
N ILE A 288 13.31 27.19 9.58
CA ILE A 288 14.74 27.30 9.88
C ILE A 288 15.05 28.57 10.66
N ALA A 289 14.54 29.72 10.22
CA ALA A 289 14.75 30.99 10.91
C ALA A 289 14.03 31.04 12.27
N GLN A 290 12.81 30.49 12.32
CA GLN A 290 12.02 30.36 13.55
C GLN A 290 12.73 29.49 14.59
N GLU A 291 13.26 28.33 14.18
CA GLU A 291 14.03 27.43 15.06
C GLU A 291 15.29 28.11 15.57
N ARG A 292 16.03 28.82 14.70
CA ARG A 292 17.26 29.52 15.08
C ARG A 292 16.99 30.59 16.14
N LEU A 293 15.98 31.45 15.93
CA LEU A 293 15.59 32.47 16.92
C LEU A 293 15.12 31.85 18.22
N PHE A 294 14.27 30.83 18.15
CA PHE A 294 13.71 30.19 19.32
C PHE A 294 14.79 29.51 20.16
N ARG A 295 15.64 28.69 19.53
CA ARG A 295 16.66 27.88 20.21
C ARG A 295 17.83 28.71 20.73
N LYS A 296 18.34 29.66 19.95
CA LYS A 296 19.56 30.42 20.32
C LYS A 296 19.24 31.66 21.14
N TYR A 297 18.12 32.33 20.88
CA TYR A 297 17.79 33.63 21.50
C TYR A 297 16.57 33.57 22.44
N GLY A 298 15.84 32.44 22.47
CA GLY A 298 14.62 32.31 23.25
C GLY A 298 13.47 33.18 22.73
N ILE A 299 13.50 33.54 21.43
CA ILE A 299 12.54 34.43 20.80
C ILE A 299 11.49 33.61 20.06
N ASP A 300 10.22 33.74 20.47
CA ASP A 300 9.08 33.19 19.75
C ASP A 300 8.58 34.23 18.73
N VAL A 301 8.59 33.88 17.44
CA VAL A 301 8.16 34.79 16.36
C VAL A 301 6.68 35.18 16.43
N SER A 302 5.87 34.42 17.17
CA SER A 302 4.44 34.70 17.38
C SER A 302 4.17 35.61 18.58
N ASP A 303 5.20 35.91 19.38
CA ASP A 303 5.13 36.77 20.56
C ASP A 303 6.53 37.30 20.92
N VAL A 304 7.10 38.10 20.01
CA VAL A 304 8.43 38.69 20.21
C VAL A 304 8.35 39.74 21.31
N LYS A 305 9.16 39.58 22.36
CA LYS A 305 9.22 40.53 23.47
C LYS A 305 10.01 41.78 23.09
N GLU A 306 9.51 42.96 23.42
CA GLU A 306 10.09 44.25 23.01
C GLU A 306 11.54 44.41 23.49
N GLU A 307 11.88 43.87 24.66
CA GLU A 307 13.22 43.85 25.24
C GLU A 307 14.22 42.95 24.49
N LYS A 308 13.72 42.03 23.65
CA LYS A 308 14.54 41.15 22.81
C LYS A 308 14.81 41.74 21.42
N ILE A 309 14.21 42.88 21.08
CA ILE A 309 14.37 43.54 19.79
C ILE A 309 15.50 44.59 19.91
N PRO A 310 16.53 44.55 19.04
CA PRO A 310 17.55 45.59 19.00
C PRO A 310 16.95 46.99 18.81
N GLU A 311 17.52 48.00 19.47
CA GLU A 311 16.96 49.35 19.54
C GLU A 311 16.65 49.96 18.15
N GLY A 312 17.56 49.75 17.18
CA GLY A 312 17.38 50.23 15.80
C GLY A 312 16.20 49.61 15.04
N LEU A 313 15.65 48.48 15.50
CA LEU A 313 14.49 47.81 14.90
C LEU A 313 13.20 48.00 15.70
N LYS A 314 13.29 48.41 16.97
CA LYS A 314 12.19 48.38 17.93
C LYS A 314 10.98 49.20 17.46
N GLY A 315 11.21 50.44 17.03
CA GLY A 315 10.15 51.32 16.52
C GLY A 315 9.43 50.76 15.28
N GLU A 316 10.19 50.23 14.32
CA GLU A 316 9.64 49.59 13.11
C GLU A 316 8.82 48.34 13.47
N PHE A 317 9.35 47.49 14.36
CA PHE A 317 8.72 46.22 14.69
C PHE A 317 7.42 46.42 15.47
N ILE A 318 7.42 47.35 16.43
CA ILE A 318 6.20 47.71 17.18
C ILE A 318 5.16 48.28 16.21
N LYS A 319 5.56 49.19 15.32
CA LYS A 319 4.63 49.81 14.37
C LYS A 319 4.00 48.80 13.40
N ASN A 320 4.80 47.87 12.86
CA ASN A 320 4.39 47.04 11.73
C ASN A 320 3.87 45.65 12.13
N TYR A 321 4.29 45.12 13.30
CA TYR A 321 4.02 43.73 13.69
C TYR A 321 3.27 43.59 15.02
N LYS A 322 3.07 44.68 15.78
CA LYS A 322 2.28 44.63 17.01
C LYS A 322 0.79 44.54 16.66
N SER A 323 0.22 43.39 16.98
CA SER A 323 -1.18 43.08 16.82
C SER A 323 -2.03 43.94 17.76
N GLN A 324 -3.03 44.61 17.21
CA GLN A 324 -3.97 45.43 18.01
C GLN A 324 -4.93 44.58 18.85
N SER A 325 -5.15 43.32 18.48
CA SER A 325 -6.15 42.47 19.14
C SER A 325 -5.64 41.79 20.40
N ASP A 326 -4.38 41.37 20.42
CA ASP A 326 -3.76 40.64 21.54
C ASP A 326 -2.45 41.28 22.04
N GLY A 327 -2.05 42.42 21.47
CA GLY A 327 -0.85 43.17 21.88
C GLY A 327 0.48 42.49 21.54
N LYS A 328 0.46 41.30 20.92
CA LYS A 328 1.65 40.49 20.60
C LYS A 328 2.36 41.02 19.36
N ILE A 329 3.68 40.94 19.34
CA ILE A 329 4.49 41.26 18.15
C ILE A 329 4.69 39.97 17.35
N LYS A 330 4.00 39.85 16.21
CA LYS A 330 4.03 38.67 15.32
C LYS A 330 4.78 38.99 14.05
N ILE A 331 5.98 38.45 13.89
CA ILE A 331 6.87 38.85 12.80
C ILE A 331 6.81 37.87 11.62
N SER A 332 6.91 38.41 10.40
CA SER A 332 6.94 37.64 9.15
C SER A 332 8.29 36.91 8.96
N GLN A 333 8.39 36.04 7.94
CA GLN A 333 9.65 35.39 7.55
C GLN A 333 10.76 36.42 7.29
N THR A 334 10.49 37.44 6.47
CA THR A 334 11.47 38.50 6.16
C THR A 334 11.91 39.24 7.42
N ALA A 335 10.97 39.57 8.31
CA ALA A 335 11.29 40.22 9.59
C ALA A 335 12.09 39.31 10.53
N THR A 336 11.89 37.99 10.45
CA THR A 336 12.64 36.99 11.22
C THR A 336 14.10 36.98 10.82
N PHE A 337 14.41 36.96 9.51
CA PHE A 337 15.79 37.07 9.03
C PHE A 337 16.41 38.44 9.28
N LYS A 338 15.63 39.52 9.17
CA LYS A 338 16.08 40.88 9.52
C LYS A 338 16.48 40.97 10.99
N LEU A 339 15.70 40.37 11.89
CA LEU A 339 16.02 40.29 13.31
C LEU A 339 17.28 39.45 13.56
N LEU A 340 17.41 38.28 12.92
CA LEU A 340 18.63 37.46 13.02
C LEU A 340 19.89 38.23 12.58
N ASN A 341 19.81 38.96 11.47
CA ASN A 341 20.92 39.78 10.97
C ASN A 341 21.28 40.93 11.94
N ALA A 342 20.26 41.61 12.51
CA ALA A 342 20.49 42.64 13.52
C ALA A 342 21.04 42.10 14.85
N LEU A 343 20.80 40.81 15.15
CA LEU A 343 21.43 40.08 16.26
C LEU A 343 22.82 39.53 15.91
N HIS A 344 23.36 39.88 14.73
CA HIS A 344 24.62 39.38 14.18
C HIS A 344 24.69 37.85 14.10
N ASP A 345 23.54 37.18 13.94
CA ASP A 345 23.50 35.73 13.79
C ASP A 345 24.03 35.31 12.41
N GLU A 346 24.80 34.23 12.38
CA GLU A 346 25.37 33.67 11.15
C GLU A 346 24.31 33.36 10.10
N LEU A 347 23.17 32.77 10.49
CA LEU A 347 22.08 32.46 9.56
C LEU A 347 21.49 33.76 8.97
N GLY A 348 21.30 34.77 9.81
CA GLY A 348 20.81 36.09 9.37
C GLY A 348 21.75 36.76 8.39
N ASN A 349 23.06 36.72 8.67
CA ASN A 349 24.09 37.27 7.78
C ASN A 349 24.17 36.53 6.45
N THR A 350 24.19 35.20 6.48
CA THR A 350 24.22 34.35 5.27
C THR A 350 22.97 34.57 4.42
N PHE A 351 21.80 34.63 5.03
CA PHE A 351 20.56 34.94 4.30
C PHE A 351 20.63 36.35 3.70
N LYS A 352 21.10 37.36 4.44
CA LYS A 352 21.20 38.74 3.95
C LYS A 352 22.11 38.86 2.73
N LEU A 353 23.25 38.17 2.72
CA LEU A 353 24.17 38.11 1.58
C LEU A 353 23.51 37.52 0.33
N ASN A 354 22.56 36.59 0.51
CA ASN A 354 21.86 35.89 -0.57
C ASN A 354 20.41 36.35 -0.78
N GLU A 355 19.99 37.45 -0.14
CA GLU A 355 18.58 37.88 -0.10
C GLU A 355 18.03 38.14 -1.51
N LYS A 356 18.85 38.76 -2.38
CA LYS A 356 18.47 39.00 -3.77
C LYS A 356 18.15 37.70 -4.51
N ARG A 357 19.00 36.67 -4.37
CA ARG A 357 18.77 35.36 -4.98
C ARG A 357 17.49 34.73 -4.44
N PHE A 358 17.23 34.80 -3.14
CA PHE A 358 16.00 34.28 -2.56
C PHE A 358 14.75 35.00 -3.12
N LEU A 359 14.79 36.33 -3.24
CA LEU A 359 13.71 37.12 -3.83
C LEU A 359 13.47 36.77 -5.30
N ASP A 360 14.53 36.53 -6.08
CA ASP A 360 14.41 36.10 -7.47
C ASP A 360 13.70 34.73 -7.55
N ILE A 361 14.05 33.77 -6.69
CA ILE A 361 13.37 32.47 -6.61
C ILE A 361 11.91 32.67 -6.19
N GLN A 362 11.64 33.52 -5.18
CA GLN A 362 10.28 33.85 -4.71
C GLN A 362 9.41 34.46 -5.79
N SER A 363 9.97 35.33 -6.63
CA SER A 363 9.24 35.92 -7.76
C SER A 363 8.77 34.86 -8.76
N SER A 364 9.58 33.81 -9.00
CA SER A 364 9.21 32.71 -9.90
C SER A 364 8.01 31.90 -9.40
N ARG A 365 7.86 31.75 -8.08
CA ARG A 365 6.73 31.07 -7.44
C ARG A 365 5.44 31.89 -7.52
N ASN A 366 5.50 33.22 -7.55
CA ASN A 366 4.30 34.06 -7.53
C ASN A 366 3.38 33.82 -8.73
N TYR A 367 3.92 33.34 -9.84
CA TYR A 367 3.16 32.96 -11.03
C TYR A 367 2.46 31.60 -10.90
N SER A 368 2.72 30.81 -9.85
CA SER A 368 2.20 29.45 -9.75
C SER A 368 0.77 29.36 -9.21
N TYR A 369 0.05 28.29 -9.56
CA TYR A 369 -1.32 28.03 -9.11
C TYR A 369 -1.48 27.93 -7.59
N LEU A 370 -0.49 27.41 -6.86
CA LEU A 370 -0.50 27.35 -5.39
C LEU A 370 0.01 28.65 -4.74
N ALA A 371 0.09 29.72 -5.53
CA ALA A 371 0.55 31.04 -5.14
C ALA A 371 -0.48 32.10 -5.53
N HIS A 372 -0.09 33.04 -6.40
CA HIS A 372 -0.90 34.17 -6.83
C HIS A 372 -1.09 34.20 -8.35
N GLY A 373 -0.70 33.15 -9.07
CA GLY A 373 -0.74 33.09 -10.53
C GLY A 373 -1.43 31.84 -11.07
N PHE A 374 -1.16 31.53 -12.34
CA PHE A 374 -1.88 30.54 -13.14
C PHE A 374 -0.95 29.62 -13.96
N GLU A 375 0.33 29.52 -13.57
CA GLU A 375 1.31 28.65 -14.19
C GLU A 375 1.65 27.45 -13.30
N SER A 376 2.18 26.37 -13.89
CA SER A 376 2.76 25.27 -13.12
C SER A 376 4.21 25.59 -12.76
N SER A 377 4.64 25.28 -11.54
CA SER A 377 6.03 25.44 -11.15
C SER A 377 6.95 24.50 -11.93
N LYS A 378 8.11 25.01 -12.36
CA LYS A 378 9.14 24.22 -13.05
C LYS A 378 10.00 23.48 -12.03
N GLU A 379 10.48 22.29 -12.38
CA GLU A 379 11.43 21.54 -11.54
C GLU A 379 12.68 22.35 -11.17
N LYS A 380 13.15 23.21 -12.09
CA LYS A 380 14.27 24.13 -11.83
C LYS A 380 14.02 25.03 -10.62
N THR A 381 12.79 25.48 -10.39
CA THR A 381 12.43 26.30 -9.23
C THR A 381 12.62 25.51 -7.93
N TYR A 382 12.17 24.25 -7.89
CA TYR A 382 12.41 23.37 -6.76
C TYR A 382 13.90 23.16 -6.49
N LEU A 383 14.67 22.77 -7.51
CA LEU A 383 16.10 22.50 -7.38
C LEU A 383 16.87 23.73 -6.89
N THR A 384 16.60 24.90 -7.50
CA THR A 384 17.29 26.15 -7.12
C THR A 384 16.98 26.55 -5.68
N LEU A 385 15.73 26.38 -5.22
CA LEU A 385 15.33 26.64 -3.85
C LEU A 385 15.93 25.62 -2.87
N ARG A 386 15.99 24.34 -3.27
CA ARG A 386 16.62 23.28 -2.48
C ARG A 386 18.09 23.58 -2.25
N ASP A 387 18.82 23.91 -3.31
CA ASP A 387 20.25 24.21 -3.22
C ASP A 387 20.50 25.44 -2.33
N PHE A 388 19.70 26.49 -2.49
CA PHE A 388 19.73 27.65 -1.59
C PHE A 388 19.54 27.26 -0.12
N ILE A 389 18.59 26.37 0.21
CA ILE A 389 18.35 25.91 1.58
C ILE A 389 19.55 25.15 2.13
N LEU A 390 20.15 24.28 1.33
CA LEU A 390 21.31 23.48 1.75
C LEU A 390 22.55 24.37 1.96
N GLU A 391 22.70 25.44 1.18
CA GLU A 391 23.77 26.44 1.36
C GLU A 391 23.64 27.23 2.68
N LEU A 392 22.45 27.28 3.30
CA LEU A 392 22.29 27.85 4.65
C LEU A 392 22.97 26.99 5.74
N ASN A 393 23.36 25.75 5.41
CA ASN A 393 24.11 24.83 6.28
C ASN A 393 23.46 24.60 7.66
N MET A 394 22.14 24.47 7.68
CA MET A 394 21.34 24.37 8.90
C MET A 394 21.07 22.93 9.35
N PHE A 395 21.22 21.96 8.46
CA PHE A 395 21.02 20.54 8.69
C PHE A 395 21.77 19.71 7.64
N GLU A 396 22.04 18.44 7.94
CA GLU A 396 22.61 17.51 6.97
C GLU A 396 21.52 16.62 6.36
N VAL A 397 21.52 16.47 5.03
CA VAL A 397 20.49 15.69 4.29
C VAL A 397 20.40 14.25 4.78
N LYS A 398 21.53 13.63 5.16
CA LYS A 398 21.58 12.25 5.64
C LYS A 398 20.82 12.02 6.95
N ASP A 399 20.57 13.08 7.72
CA ASP A 399 19.83 13.00 8.98
C ASP A 399 18.31 13.06 8.76
N ALA A 400 17.87 13.40 7.54
CA ALA A 400 16.46 13.46 7.20
C ALA A 400 15.84 12.04 7.20
N PRO A 401 14.62 11.87 7.75
CA PRO A 401 13.99 10.56 7.80
C PRO A 401 13.71 10.03 6.40
N VAL A 402 14.27 8.86 6.09
CA VAL A 402 14.04 8.16 4.82
C VAL A 402 12.97 7.10 5.03
N PHE A 403 11.86 7.21 4.31
CA PHE A 403 10.86 6.15 4.32
C PHE A 403 11.45 4.91 3.61
N PRO A 404 11.27 3.71 4.17
CA PRO A 404 11.83 2.49 3.60
C PRO A 404 11.24 2.23 2.21
N LYS A 405 11.84 1.28 1.49
CA LYS A 405 11.22 0.69 0.31
C LYS A 405 10.85 -0.75 0.61
N MET A 406 9.72 -1.19 0.06
CA MET A 406 9.37 -2.60 -0.01
C MET A 406 10.05 -3.20 -1.24
N GLU A 407 10.70 -4.36 -1.11
CA GLU A 407 11.21 -5.08 -2.28
C GLU A 407 10.04 -5.62 -3.11
N ILE A 408 10.22 -5.66 -4.43
CA ILE A 408 9.22 -6.09 -5.42
C ILE A 408 9.41 -7.56 -5.73
#